data_AF-A0A3G8R3G9-F1
#
_entry.id   AF-A0A3G8R3G9-F1
#
_cell.length_a   1.000
_cell.length_b   1.000
_cell.length_c   1.000
_cell.angle_alpha   90.00
_cell.angle_beta   90.00
_cell.angle_gamma   90.00
#
_symmetry.space_group_name_H-M   'P 1'
#
loop_
_entity.id
_entity.type
_entity.pdbx_description
1 polymer ?
#
loop_
_entity_poly.entity_id
_entity_poly.type
_entity_poly.pdbx_seq_one_letter_code
_entity_poly.pdbx_strand_id
1 'polypeptide(L)'
;MLWLLLVLIIFIFQTGTILLFEFRKPSKAVAWLFILFCFPLIGFVVYYFVAQDYQKRKVVRKAGSQLFREFRERLWAQTKVIENVEQMHNPHFKHQERLFNQLIRMSENPLTGCNRTRVLTNGEETFEAMLTAMEQAQHHIHVEFYIFRADEIGKKFQKVMIRKAREGVKVRFIVDGVGSYNLPYSFIRTCNEAGVEFHYFLPPFFATLDRRINYRNHRKIVVVDGTIGFVGGINVGDDYLGKYPKVGFWRDTHLQIEGDGVYFLQNVFLSDWKLASGERLMDVNLFPPHTCTGDEEVQILSSGPDQVWDTIQELCFGALTVAKKRIWITTPYFIPDPGIYEALKLAAVSGIDVKIIIPYQSDSKLVHLASLSYVQDLLEAGVEFYQYRKGFIHAKVVIVDDLLGSVGTANMDMRSFFYNFELTAVLFATSALKRLSADFVEDISNSSKIDLNVFRRRPRSQKIAEILTRMLSPLL
;
A
#
# COMPACT_ATOMS: atom_id res chain seq x y z
N MET A 1 -19.99 39.90 26.08
CA MET A 1 -18.62 40.44 25.87
C MET A 1 -17.56 39.54 26.48
N LEU A 2 -17.58 39.27 27.80
CA LEU A 2 -16.55 38.41 28.44
C LEU A 2 -16.49 36.97 27.89
N TRP A 3 -17.64 36.37 27.59
CA TRP A 3 -17.72 35.01 27.03
C TRP A 3 -17.16 34.92 25.59
N LEU A 4 -17.36 35.96 24.77
CA LEU A 4 -16.79 36.03 23.40
C LEU A 4 -15.27 36.11 23.45
N LEU A 5 -14.73 36.89 24.40
CA LEU A 5 -13.30 37.01 24.63
C LEU A 5 -12.71 35.66 25.10
N LEU A 6 -13.42 34.94 25.97
CA LEU A 6 -13.03 33.60 26.42
C LEU A 6 -13.03 32.59 25.26
N VAL A 7 -14.06 32.60 24.39
CA VAL A 7 -14.12 31.77 23.18
C VAL A 7 -12.96 32.08 22.23
N LEU A 8 -12.66 33.36 22.01
CA LEU A 8 -11.54 33.78 21.16
C LEU A 8 -10.19 33.33 21.72
N ILE A 9 -9.97 33.46 23.03
CA ILE A 9 -8.76 32.99 23.69
C ILE A 9 -8.60 31.47 23.53
N ILE A 10 -9.67 30.71 23.73
CA ILE A 10 -9.65 29.25 23.51
C ILE A 10 -9.28 28.94 22.05
N PHE A 11 -9.89 29.62 21.08
CA PHE A 11 -9.61 29.38 19.66
C PHE A 11 -8.15 29.72 19.28
N ILE A 12 -7.60 30.82 19.80
CA ILE A 12 -6.19 31.20 19.62
C ILE A 12 -5.28 30.14 20.24
N PHE A 13 -5.60 29.67 21.45
CA PHE A 13 -4.84 28.61 22.11
C PHE A 13 -4.85 27.29 21.31
N GLN A 14 -6.01 26.88 20.80
CA GLN A 14 -6.16 25.70 19.94
C GLN A 14 -5.35 25.83 18.65
N THR A 15 -5.44 26.99 17.99
CA THR A 15 -4.68 27.32 16.77
C THR A 15 -3.18 27.27 17.02
N GLY A 16 -2.71 27.94 18.09
CA GLY A 16 -1.31 27.94 18.50
C GLY A 16 -0.80 26.54 18.83
N THR A 17 -1.63 25.70 19.45
CA THR A 17 -1.31 24.29 19.71
C THR A 17 -1.08 23.54 18.40
N ILE A 18 -2.01 23.62 17.44
CA ILE A 18 -1.85 22.92 16.15
C ILE A 18 -0.56 23.39 15.44
N LEU A 19 -0.31 24.69 15.38
CA LEU A 19 0.88 25.24 14.75
C LEU A 19 2.19 24.77 15.41
N LEU A 20 2.24 24.77 16.75
CA LEU A 20 3.45 24.37 17.49
C LEU A 20 3.74 22.88 17.39
N PHE A 21 2.71 22.03 17.34
CA PHE A 21 2.89 20.58 17.28
C PHE A 21 3.08 20.07 15.84
N GLU A 22 2.48 20.71 14.82
CA GLU A 22 2.57 20.32 13.42
C GLU A 22 3.58 21.15 12.59
N PHE A 23 4.43 21.97 13.21
CA PHE A 23 5.33 22.91 12.52
C PHE A 23 6.25 22.26 11.47
N ARG A 24 6.60 20.98 11.65
CA ARG A 24 7.46 20.23 10.72
C ARG A 24 6.74 19.75 9.46
N LYS A 25 5.41 19.78 9.44
CA LYS A 25 4.57 19.34 8.32
C LYS A 25 3.50 20.40 8.02
N PRO A 26 3.87 21.52 7.35
CA PRO A 26 2.97 22.64 7.11
C PRO A 26 1.65 22.24 6.43
N SER A 27 1.68 21.27 5.51
CA SER A 27 0.49 20.74 4.87
C SER A 27 -0.49 20.13 5.87
N LYS A 28 -0.02 19.29 6.81
CA LYS A 28 -0.85 18.74 7.90
C LYS A 28 -1.40 19.83 8.82
N ALA A 29 -0.58 20.82 9.15
CA ALA A 29 -1.02 21.95 9.97
C ALA A 29 -2.19 22.70 9.32
N VAL A 30 -2.10 22.98 8.01
CA VAL A 30 -3.19 23.63 7.26
C VAL A 30 -4.47 22.79 7.28
N ALA A 31 -4.38 21.47 7.11
CA ALA A 31 -5.54 20.59 7.16
C ALA A 31 -6.24 20.63 8.53
N TRP A 32 -5.47 20.56 9.62
CA TRP A 32 -6.01 20.63 10.98
C TRP A 32 -6.57 22.01 11.34
N LEU A 33 -5.92 23.08 10.89
CA LEU A 33 -6.43 24.44 11.05
C LEU A 33 -7.73 24.64 10.28
N PHE A 34 -7.87 24.05 9.10
CA PHE A 34 -9.10 24.10 8.32
C PHE A 34 -10.25 23.35 9.03
N ILE A 35 -9.99 22.15 9.55
CA ILE A 35 -10.97 21.39 10.36
C ILE A 35 -11.37 22.19 11.62
N LEU A 36 -10.38 22.77 12.31
CA LEU A 36 -10.64 23.61 13.48
C LEU A 36 -11.46 24.85 13.11
N PHE A 37 -11.18 25.48 11.97
CA PHE A 37 -11.93 26.64 11.50
C PHE A 37 -13.39 26.30 11.18
N CYS A 38 -13.65 25.18 10.49
CA CYS A 38 -15.00 24.73 10.18
C CYS A 38 -15.76 24.23 11.43
N PHE A 39 -15.05 23.60 12.37
CA PHE A 39 -15.62 22.99 13.56
C PHE A 39 -14.77 23.30 14.81
N PRO A 40 -14.85 24.50 15.40
CA PRO A 40 -13.94 24.94 16.47
C PRO A 40 -13.90 24.03 17.71
N LEU A 41 -15.05 23.49 18.11
CA LEU A 41 -15.12 22.61 19.29
C LEU A 41 -14.73 21.16 18.95
N ILE A 42 -15.32 20.61 17.88
CA ILE A 42 -15.13 19.21 17.50
C ILE A 42 -13.73 18.99 16.89
N GLY A 43 -13.27 19.92 16.05
CA GLY A 43 -12.01 19.83 15.34
C GLY A 43 -10.80 19.72 16.26
N PHE A 44 -10.80 20.47 17.37
CA PHE A 44 -9.72 20.35 18.36
C PHE A 44 -9.75 19.03 19.13
N VAL A 45 -10.95 18.53 19.46
CA VAL A 45 -11.10 17.20 20.09
C VAL A 45 -10.60 16.12 19.15
N VAL A 46 -11.00 16.15 17.88
CA VAL A 46 -10.53 15.20 16.86
C VAL A 46 -9.01 15.31 16.68
N TYR A 47 -8.47 16.53 16.59
CA TYR A 47 -7.01 16.75 16.54
C TYR A 47 -6.29 16.06 17.71
N TYR A 48 -6.78 16.22 18.92
CA TYR A 48 -6.14 15.65 20.10
C TYR A 48 -6.05 14.12 20.08
N PHE A 49 -7.08 13.43 19.57
CA PHE A 49 -7.11 11.96 19.49
C PHE A 49 -6.44 11.39 18.23
N VAL A 50 -6.41 12.15 17.14
CA VAL A 50 -6.03 11.65 15.82
C VAL A 50 -4.67 12.18 15.35
N ALA A 51 -4.26 13.40 15.71
CA ALA A 51 -3.12 14.06 15.07
C ALA A 51 -1.73 13.66 15.62
N GLN A 52 -1.63 13.15 16.85
CA GLN A 52 -0.33 12.98 17.52
C GLN A 52 0.48 11.76 17.02
N ASP A 53 1.14 11.92 15.88
CA ASP A 53 1.95 10.91 15.17
C ASP A 53 3.36 10.73 15.76
N TYR A 54 4.06 11.84 16.07
CA TYR A 54 5.54 11.86 16.07
C TYR A 54 6.20 11.11 17.24
N GLN A 55 5.63 11.16 18.45
CA GLN A 55 6.24 10.50 19.61
C GLN A 55 6.09 8.97 19.58
N LYS A 56 5.07 8.45 18.87
CA LYS A 56 4.76 7.01 18.85
C LYS A 56 5.50 6.23 17.77
N ARG A 57 5.93 6.87 16.66
CA ARG A 57 6.81 6.24 15.66
C ARG A 57 8.07 5.62 16.30
N LYS A 58 8.69 6.31 17.27
CA LYS A 58 9.88 5.81 17.98
C LYS A 58 9.62 4.52 18.76
N VAL A 59 8.42 4.38 19.35
CA VAL A 59 8.02 3.19 20.13
C VAL A 59 7.77 2.00 19.20
N VAL A 60 7.00 2.21 18.13
CA VAL A 60 6.71 1.17 17.12
C VAL A 60 8.01 0.70 16.44
N ARG A 61 8.90 1.62 16.08
CA ARG A 61 10.21 1.32 15.47
C ARG A 61 11.11 0.43 16.33
N LYS A 62 11.11 0.64 17.65
CA LYS A 62 11.92 -0.17 18.57
C LYS A 62 11.42 -1.62 18.64
N ALA A 63 10.12 -1.84 18.46
CA ALA A 63 9.52 -3.17 18.49
C ALA A 63 9.79 -3.97 17.19
N GLY A 64 9.75 -3.34 16.02
CA GLY A 64 9.96 -3.98 14.71
C GLY A 64 11.43 -4.34 14.41
N SER A 65 12.35 -3.38 14.55
CA SER A 65 13.74 -3.52 14.09
C SER A 65 14.62 -4.57 14.80
N GLN A 66 14.15 -5.17 15.92
CA GLN A 66 14.90 -6.20 16.64
C GLN A 66 14.71 -7.61 16.05
N LEU A 67 13.55 -7.90 15.44
CA LEU A 67 13.26 -9.26 14.95
C LEU A 67 14.11 -9.59 13.72
N PHE A 68 14.20 -8.66 12.78
CA PHE A 68 14.91 -8.85 11.52
C PHE A 68 16.42 -9.03 11.70
N ARG A 69 17.07 -8.27 12.59
CA ARG A 69 18.53 -8.32 12.78
C ARG A 69 19.05 -9.71 13.15
N GLU A 70 18.25 -10.51 13.85
CA GLU A 70 18.64 -11.84 14.31
C GLU A 70 18.51 -12.90 13.20
N PHE A 71 17.55 -12.77 12.28
CA PHE A 71 17.43 -13.65 11.12
C PHE A 71 18.27 -13.19 9.93
N ARG A 72 18.59 -11.90 9.87
CA ARG A 72 19.28 -11.23 8.77
C ARG A 72 20.48 -12.00 8.26
N GLU A 73 21.43 -12.35 9.14
CA GLU A 73 22.67 -13.00 8.70
C GLU A 73 22.40 -14.35 8.02
N ARG A 74 21.45 -15.12 8.55
CA ARG A 74 21.07 -16.41 7.99
C ARG A 74 20.26 -16.28 6.70
N LEU A 75 19.32 -15.34 6.66
CA LEU A 75 18.54 -15.06 5.45
C LEU A 75 19.47 -14.62 4.32
N TRP A 76 20.41 -13.72 4.58
CA TRP A 76 21.41 -13.30 3.59
C TRP A 76 22.26 -14.47 3.10
N ALA A 77 22.67 -15.37 4.00
CA ALA A 77 23.48 -16.53 3.61
C ALA A 77 22.75 -17.52 2.69
N GLN A 78 21.42 -17.56 2.74
CA GLN A 78 20.58 -18.44 1.90
C GLN A 78 19.99 -17.72 0.68
N THR A 79 20.08 -16.39 0.65
CA THR A 79 19.49 -15.55 -0.39
C THR A 79 20.53 -15.25 -1.46
N LYS A 80 20.14 -15.35 -2.73
CA LYS A 80 20.89 -14.78 -3.84
C LYS A 80 20.67 -13.26 -3.86
N VAL A 81 21.49 -12.53 -3.11
CA VAL A 81 21.44 -11.06 -3.03
C VAL A 81 22.15 -10.42 -4.21
N ILE A 82 21.55 -9.38 -4.78
CA ILE A 82 22.20 -8.50 -5.76
C ILE A 82 22.83 -7.32 -5.01
N GLU A 83 24.15 -7.27 -5.00
CA GLU A 83 24.94 -6.33 -4.20
C GLU A 83 25.40 -5.10 -4.98
N ASN A 84 25.46 -5.21 -6.31
CA ASN A 84 25.88 -4.13 -7.20
C ASN A 84 25.04 -4.09 -8.47
N VAL A 85 25.12 -2.95 -9.17
CA VAL A 85 24.26 -2.67 -10.33
C VAL A 85 24.66 -3.52 -11.55
N GLU A 86 25.91 -3.98 -11.62
CA GLU A 86 26.46 -4.80 -12.70
C GLU A 86 25.86 -6.22 -12.73
N GLN A 87 25.49 -6.73 -11.56
CA GLN A 87 24.81 -8.01 -11.36
C GLN A 87 23.36 -8.02 -11.84
N MET A 88 22.73 -6.85 -12.04
CA MET A 88 21.36 -6.77 -12.56
C MET A 88 21.29 -7.35 -13.97
N HIS A 89 20.34 -8.25 -14.23
CA HIS A 89 20.07 -8.81 -15.55
C HIS A 89 19.45 -7.78 -16.50
N ASN A 90 18.65 -6.83 -15.99
CA ASN A 90 18.05 -5.78 -16.81
C ASN A 90 19.13 -4.79 -17.33
N PRO A 91 19.42 -4.77 -18.65
CA PRO A 91 20.46 -3.91 -19.21
C PRO A 91 20.13 -2.42 -19.08
N HIS A 92 18.85 -2.05 -19.05
CA HIS A 92 18.45 -0.65 -18.88
C HIS A 92 18.76 -0.13 -17.48
N PHE A 93 18.79 -1.03 -16.47
CA PHE A 93 19.05 -0.67 -15.10
C PHE A 93 20.56 -0.55 -14.76
N LYS A 94 21.43 -1.17 -15.56
CA LYS A 94 22.89 -1.20 -15.33
C LYS A 94 23.55 0.17 -15.19
N HIS A 95 22.96 1.21 -15.76
CA HIS A 95 23.48 2.59 -15.71
C HIS A 95 22.82 3.46 -14.62
N GLN A 96 22.07 2.86 -13.71
CA GLN A 96 21.29 3.57 -12.68
C GLN A 96 21.89 3.40 -11.28
N GLU A 97 23.21 3.59 -11.14
CA GLU A 97 23.94 3.35 -9.88
C GLU A 97 23.36 4.16 -8.70
N ARG A 98 22.96 5.42 -8.94
CA ARG A 98 22.33 6.26 -7.89
C ARG A 98 21.01 5.66 -7.41
N LEU A 99 20.15 5.23 -8.34
CA LEU A 99 18.87 4.63 -7.99
C LEU A 99 19.07 3.27 -7.31
N PHE A 100 19.96 2.43 -7.84
CA PHE A 100 20.32 1.15 -7.21
C PHE A 100 20.76 1.36 -5.76
N ASN A 101 21.73 2.24 -5.52
CA ASN A 101 22.23 2.57 -4.18
C ASN A 101 21.14 3.13 -3.26
N GLN A 102 20.21 3.94 -3.79
CA GLN A 102 19.06 4.40 -3.02
C GLN A 102 18.20 3.21 -2.57
N LEU A 103 17.81 2.34 -3.51
CA LEU A 103 16.94 1.20 -3.26
C LEU A 103 17.48 0.23 -2.21
N ILE A 104 18.77 -0.09 -2.27
CA ILE A 104 19.40 -1.04 -1.33
C ILE A 104 19.72 -0.41 0.04
N ARG A 105 19.82 0.93 0.15
CA ARG A 105 20.15 1.63 1.41
C ARG A 105 18.94 2.10 2.19
N MET A 106 17.82 2.36 1.51
CA MET A 106 16.58 2.81 2.15
C MET A 106 15.77 1.66 2.76
N SER A 107 16.01 0.43 2.32
CA SER A 107 15.31 -0.76 2.81
C SER A 107 16.22 -1.66 3.61
N GLU A 108 15.66 -2.25 4.66
CA GLU A 108 16.27 -3.39 5.32
C GLU A 108 16.16 -4.67 4.46
N ASN A 109 15.25 -4.72 3.47
CA ASN A 109 15.11 -5.88 2.60
C ASN A 109 16.03 -5.74 1.36
N PRO A 110 16.90 -6.73 1.09
CA PRO A 110 17.79 -6.70 -0.05
C PRO A 110 17.04 -6.91 -1.36
N LEU A 111 17.71 -6.55 -2.45
CA LEU A 111 17.29 -6.96 -3.78
C LEU A 111 17.71 -8.43 -3.97
N THR A 112 16.73 -9.28 -4.31
CA THR A 112 16.92 -10.73 -4.47
C THR A 112 16.93 -11.11 -5.94
N GLY A 113 17.76 -12.05 -6.37
CA GLY A 113 17.95 -12.45 -7.78
C GLY A 113 17.59 -13.91 -8.09
N CYS A 114 16.82 -14.55 -7.21
CA CYS A 114 16.32 -15.92 -7.35
C CYS A 114 14.79 -15.87 -7.17
N ASN A 115 14.09 -15.39 -8.19
CA ASN A 115 12.64 -15.28 -8.14
C ASN A 115 11.98 -15.67 -9.45
N ARG A 116 10.72 -16.05 -9.32
CA ARG A 116 9.76 -16.10 -10.42
C ARG A 116 8.49 -15.38 -9.98
N THR A 117 8.04 -14.45 -10.79
CA THR A 117 6.80 -13.71 -10.53
C THR A 117 5.71 -14.03 -11.54
N ARG A 118 4.47 -14.10 -11.06
CA ARG A 118 3.27 -14.19 -11.89
C ARG A 118 2.33 -13.04 -11.54
N VAL A 119 2.01 -12.22 -12.54
CA VAL A 119 1.04 -11.13 -12.42
C VAL A 119 -0.38 -11.69 -12.54
N LEU A 120 -1.22 -11.37 -11.57
CA LEU A 120 -2.64 -11.74 -11.47
C LEU A 120 -3.47 -10.45 -11.56
N THR A 121 -4.49 -10.43 -12.40
CA THR A 121 -5.11 -9.17 -12.87
C THR A 121 -6.53 -8.91 -12.37
N ASN A 122 -7.08 -9.84 -11.59
CA ASN A 122 -8.43 -9.74 -11.04
C ASN A 122 -8.59 -10.67 -9.82
N GLY A 123 -9.73 -10.52 -9.14
CA GLY A 123 -10.06 -11.34 -7.97
C GLY A 123 -10.16 -12.83 -8.25
N GLU A 124 -10.72 -13.25 -9.38
CA GLU A 124 -10.89 -14.67 -9.71
C GLU A 124 -9.53 -15.37 -9.80
N GLU A 125 -8.63 -14.87 -10.64
CA GLU A 125 -7.26 -15.41 -10.77
C GLU A 125 -6.50 -15.38 -9.44
N THR A 126 -6.64 -14.30 -8.68
CA THR A 126 -5.89 -14.11 -7.43
C THR A 126 -6.36 -15.06 -6.34
N PHE A 127 -7.67 -15.14 -6.12
CA PHE A 127 -8.21 -16.02 -5.09
C PHE A 127 -8.04 -17.50 -5.46
N GLU A 128 -8.18 -17.87 -6.73
CA GLU A 128 -7.91 -19.24 -7.18
C GLU A 128 -6.45 -19.62 -6.91
N ALA A 129 -5.49 -18.76 -7.26
CA ALA A 129 -4.07 -19.01 -7.02
C ALA A 129 -3.74 -19.11 -5.53
N MET A 130 -4.25 -18.19 -4.70
CA MET A 130 -4.06 -18.22 -3.25
C MET A 130 -4.64 -19.49 -2.62
N LEU A 131 -5.90 -19.80 -2.92
CA LEU A 131 -6.57 -20.98 -2.34
C LEU A 131 -5.88 -22.27 -2.79
N THR A 132 -5.47 -22.37 -4.06
CA THR A 132 -4.73 -23.53 -4.58
C THR A 132 -3.40 -23.71 -3.85
N ALA A 133 -2.63 -22.64 -3.65
CA ALA A 133 -1.38 -22.71 -2.89
C ALA A 133 -1.64 -23.12 -1.42
N MET A 134 -2.63 -22.50 -0.77
CA MET A 134 -3.01 -22.82 0.61
C MET A 134 -3.45 -24.29 0.77
N GLU A 135 -4.10 -24.88 -0.23
CA GLU A 135 -4.49 -26.30 -0.23
C GLU A 135 -3.30 -27.25 -0.31
N GLN A 136 -2.18 -26.80 -0.88
CA GLN A 136 -0.96 -27.61 -0.99
C GLN A 136 -0.06 -27.49 0.23
N ALA A 137 -0.34 -26.55 1.14
CA ALA A 137 0.47 -26.28 2.33
C ALA A 137 0.71 -27.54 3.19
N GLN A 138 1.95 -27.71 3.65
CA GLN A 138 2.40 -28.82 4.47
C GLN A 138 2.95 -28.39 5.84
N HIS A 139 3.41 -27.15 5.98
CA HIS A 139 4.09 -26.66 7.18
C HIS A 139 3.36 -25.48 7.82
N HIS A 140 3.17 -24.37 7.09
CA HIS A 140 2.47 -23.21 7.61
C HIS A 140 1.77 -22.37 6.54
N ILE A 141 0.77 -21.63 6.97
CA ILE A 141 0.10 -20.60 6.16
C ILE A 141 0.01 -19.33 7.00
N HIS A 142 0.53 -18.23 6.47
CA HIS A 142 0.39 -16.90 7.05
C HIS A 142 -0.52 -16.06 6.17
N VAL A 143 -1.55 -15.47 6.75
CA VAL A 143 -2.59 -14.71 6.05
C VAL A 143 -2.74 -13.36 6.71
N GLU A 144 -2.67 -12.29 5.93
CA GLU A 144 -2.81 -10.92 6.39
C GLU A 144 -3.58 -10.08 5.39
N PHE A 145 -4.62 -9.37 5.85
CA PHE A 145 -5.40 -8.47 5.00
C PHE A 145 -5.92 -7.25 5.77
N TYR A 146 -6.01 -6.11 5.09
CA TYR A 146 -6.71 -4.93 5.61
C TYR A 146 -8.21 -5.17 5.79
N ILE A 147 -8.88 -5.60 4.72
CA ILE A 147 -10.30 -5.97 4.72
C ILE A 147 -10.42 -7.48 4.54
N PHE A 148 -11.16 -8.11 5.44
CA PHE A 148 -11.57 -9.50 5.30
C PHE A 148 -13.06 -9.61 5.64
N ARG A 149 -13.85 -10.12 4.70
CA ARG A 149 -15.30 -10.29 4.86
C ARG A 149 -15.66 -11.76 5.03
N ALA A 150 -16.68 -12.04 5.83
CA ALA A 150 -17.21 -13.39 6.04
C ALA A 150 -18.28 -13.77 5.00
N ASP A 151 -18.06 -13.39 3.74
CA ASP A 151 -18.94 -13.67 2.60
C ASP A 151 -18.54 -14.98 1.89
N GLU A 152 -18.96 -15.22 0.64
CA GLU A 152 -18.72 -16.52 -0.01
C GLU A 152 -17.23 -16.82 -0.16
N ILE A 153 -16.45 -15.84 -0.66
CA ILE A 153 -15.01 -16.02 -0.81
C ILE A 153 -14.32 -16.11 0.54
N GLY A 154 -14.69 -15.27 1.52
CA GLY A 154 -14.12 -15.36 2.87
C GLY A 154 -14.38 -16.70 3.55
N LYS A 155 -15.55 -17.30 3.33
CA LYS A 155 -15.85 -18.66 3.81
C LYS A 155 -15.05 -19.75 3.09
N LYS A 156 -14.64 -19.56 1.83
CA LYS A 156 -13.71 -20.48 1.15
C LYS A 156 -12.34 -20.43 1.81
N PHE A 157 -11.80 -19.24 2.07
CA PHE A 157 -10.58 -19.07 2.87
C PHE A 157 -10.71 -19.73 4.25
N GLN A 158 -11.82 -19.48 4.96
CA GLN A 158 -12.08 -20.07 6.27
C GLN A 158 -12.00 -21.61 6.24
N LYS A 159 -12.65 -22.23 5.25
CA LYS A 159 -12.68 -23.68 5.09
C LYS A 159 -11.28 -24.25 4.87
N VAL A 160 -10.48 -23.63 4.00
CA VAL A 160 -9.10 -24.07 3.76
C VAL A 160 -8.25 -23.92 5.02
N MET A 161 -8.30 -22.76 5.68
CA MET A 161 -7.57 -22.53 6.93
C MET A 161 -7.94 -23.55 8.02
N ILE A 162 -9.23 -23.83 8.21
CA ILE A 162 -9.71 -24.82 9.19
C ILE A 162 -9.23 -26.23 8.84
N ARG A 163 -9.34 -26.64 7.58
CA ARG A 163 -8.91 -27.98 7.16
C ARG A 163 -7.40 -28.14 7.36
N LYS A 164 -6.61 -27.15 6.94
CA LYS A 164 -5.15 -27.15 7.10
C LYS A 164 -4.71 -27.14 8.56
N ALA A 165 -5.34 -26.35 9.42
CA ALA A 165 -5.07 -26.38 10.86
C ALA A 165 -5.34 -27.77 11.46
N ARG A 166 -6.42 -28.45 11.04
CA ARG A 166 -6.74 -29.83 11.48
C ARG A 166 -5.79 -30.89 10.93
N GLU A 167 -5.20 -30.66 9.76
CA GLU A 167 -4.13 -31.49 9.19
C GLU A 167 -2.78 -31.28 9.89
N GLY A 168 -2.69 -30.32 10.83
CA GLY A 168 -1.46 -30.02 11.59
C GLY A 168 -0.63 -28.88 11.00
N VAL A 169 -1.07 -28.25 9.91
CA VAL A 169 -0.41 -27.07 9.32
C VAL A 169 -0.62 -25.87 10.23
N LYS A 170 0.45 -25.11 10.52
CA LYS A 170 0.35 -23.93 11.38
C LYS A 170 -0.26 -22.75 10.62
N VAL A 171 -1.52 -22.42 10.92
CA VAL A 171 -2.21 -21.30 10.26
C VAL A 171 -2.26 -20.07 11.16
N ARG A 172 -1.69 -18.96 10.67
CA ARG A 172 -1.68 -17.65 11.35
C ARG A 172 -2.42 -16.61 10.53
N PHE A 173 -3.38 -15.94 11.14
CA PHE A 173 -4.30 -15.05 10.46
C PHE A 173 -4.39 -13.70 11.16
N ILE A 174 -3.98 -12.64 10.45
CA ILE A 174 -4.04 -11.25 10.88
C ILE A 174 -5.07 -10.50 10.02
N VAL A 175 -5.89 -9.66 10.66
CA VAL A 175 -6.67 -8.65 9.94
C VAL A 175 -6.56 -7.28 10.61
N ASP A 176 -6.63 -6.20 9.84
CA ASP A 176 -6.69 -4.86 10.43
C ASP A 176 -8.00 -4.65 11.21
N GLY A 177 -7.89 -4.12 12.43
CA GLY A 177 -9.05 -3.93 13.30
C GLY A 177 -10.09 -2.93 12.80
N VAL A 178 -9.69 -1.91 12.02
CA VAL A 178 -10.61 -0.92 11.45
C VAL A 178 -11.11 -1.38 10.08
N GLY A 179 -10.24 -1.92 9.22
CA GLY A 179 -10.64 -2.43 7.90
C GLY A 179 -11.59 -3.61 7.99
N SER A 180 -11.42 -4.47 9.00
CA SER A 180 -12.19 -5.71 9.20
C SER A 180 -13.12 -5.66 10.41
N TYR A 181 -13.55 -4.47 10.84
CA TYR A 181 -14.44 -4.30 12.01
C TYR A 181 -15.78 -5.06 11.90
N ASN A 182 -16.23 -5.33 10.68
CA ASN A 182 -17.47 -6.07 10.39
C ASN A 182 -17.27 -7.60 10.39
N LEU A 183 -16.06 -8.11 10.64
CA LEU A 183 -15.81 -9.54 10.69
C LEU A 183 -16.51 -10.16 11.91
N PRO A 184 -17.48 -11.09 11.74
CA PRO A 184 -18.26 -11.59 12.86
C PRO A 184 -17.41 -12.37 13.86
N TYR A 185 -17.67 -12.19 15.15
CA TYR A 185 -17.02 -12.98 16.20
C TYR A 185 -17.20 -14.49 16.01
N SER A 186 -18.34 -14.93 15.48
CA SER A 186 -18.59 -16.34 15.17
C SER A 186 -17.62 -16.91 14.13
N PHE A 187 -17.25 -16.13 13.10
CA PHE A 187 -16.27 -16.53 12.10
C PHE A 187 -14.91 -16.80 12.75
N ILE A 188 -14.48 -15.87 13.60
CA ILE A 188 -13.20 -15.94 14.31
C ILE A 188 -13.19 -17.10 15.30
N ARG A 189 -14.27 -17.26 16.07
CA ARG A 189 -14.41 -18.35 17.03
C ARG A 189 -14.27 -19.71 16.36
N THR A 190 -14.93 -19.92 15.22
CA THR A 190 -14.83 -21.17 14.45
C THR A 190 -13.40 -21.43 13.93
N CYS A 191 -12.65 -20.39 13.53
CA CYS A 191 -11.24 -20.54 13.18
C CYS A 191 -10.39 -20.96 14.39
N ASN A 192 -10.53 -20.26 15.51
CA ASN A 192 -9.77 -20.54 16.73
C ASN A 192 -10.04 -21.94 17.29
N GLU A 193 -11.32 -22.37 17.32
CA GLU A 193 -11.72 -23.72 17.74
C GLU A 193 -11.11 -24.83 16.87
N ALA A 194 -10.74 -24.52 15.63
CA ALA A 194 -10.07 -25.44 14.71
C ALA A 194 -8.54 -25.39 14.78
N GLY A 195 -7.96 -24.52 15.61
CA GLY A 195 -6.50 -24.37 15.76
C GLY A 195 -5.86 -23.29 14.89
N VAL A 196 -6.63 -22.44 14.22
CA VAL A 196 -6.10 -21.26 13.52
C VAL A 196 -5.77 -20.18 14.55
N GLU A 197 -4.57 -19.61 14.49
CA GLU A 197 -4.16 -18.51 15.37
C GLU A 197 -4.60 -17.19 14.76
N PHE A 198 -5.46 -16.45 15.45
CA PHE A 198 -6.02 -15.20 14.95
C PHE A 198 -5.68 -14.00 15.82
N HIS A 199 -5.26 -12.89 15.19
CA HIS A 199 -5.09 -11.60 15.86
C HIS A 199 -5.61 -10.43 15.03
N TYR A 200 -6.14 -9.43 15.71
CA TYR A 200 -6.41 -8.12 15.12
C TYR A 200 -5.15 -7.24 15.17
N PHE A 201 -4.76 -6.67 14.04
CA PHE A 201 -3.75 -5.62 14.02
C PHE A 201 -4.38 -4.31 14.52
N LEU A 202 -3.84 -3.79 15.64
CA LEU A 202 -4.27 -2.56 16.31
C LEU A 202 -5.81 -2.40 16.35
N PRO A 203 -6.53 -3.17 17.20
CA PRO A 203 -7.99 -3.11 17.28
C PRO A 203 -8.51 -1.69 17.55
N PRO A 204 -9.68 -1.30 17.04
CA PRO A 204 -10.13 0.10 17.04
C PRO A 204 -10.15 0.75 18.42
N PHE A 205 -10.63 0.03 19.44
CA PHE A 205 -10.69 0.53 20.81
C PHE A 205 -9.30 0.82 21.40
N PHE A 206 -8.34 -0.08 21.19
CA PHE A 206 -6.96 0.16 21.64
C PHE A 206 -6.28 1.24 20.79
N ALA A 207 -6.57 1.27 19.48
CA ALA A 207 -6.02 2.26 18.57
C ALA A 207 -6.53 3.69 18.86
N THR A 208 -7.79 3.86 19.28
CA THR A 208 -8.33 5.17 19.68
C THR A 208 -7.75 5.63 21.02
N LEU A 209 -7.70 4.75 22.03
CA LEU A 209 -7.10 5.06 23.34
C LEU A 209 -5.61 5.39 23.21
N ASP A 210 -4.89 4.64 22.37
CA ASP A 210 -3.49 4.89 22.08
C ASP A 210 -3.24 5.90 20.96
N ARG A 211 -4.24 6.65 20.46
CA ARG A 211 -4.02 7.67 19.40
C ARG A 211 -3.26 7.13 18.17
N ARG A 212 -3.45 5.85 17.86
CA ARG A 212 -2.83 5.11 16.73
C ARG A 212 -3.87 4.76 15.65
N ILE A 213 -5.02 5.42 15.65
CA ILE A 213 -6.10 5.12 14.69
C ILE A 213 -5.66 5.34 13.23
N ASN A 214 -4.74 6.26 12.99
CA ASN A 214 -4.19 6.50 11.65
C ASN A 214 -3.23 5.41 11.17
N TYR A 215 -2.64 4.64 12.09
CA TYR A 215 -1.74 3.56 11.76
C TYR A 215 -2.56 2.31 11.47
N ARG A 216 -2.86 2.08 10.20
CA ARG A 216 -3.62 0.92 9.73
C ARG A 216 -2.72 -0.01 8.96
N ASN A 217 -2.95 -1.31 9.15
CA ASN A 217 -2.25 -2.29 8.35
C ASN A 217 -2.96 -2.44 7.01
N HIS A 218 -2.35 -1.89 5.98
CA HIS A 218 -2.88 -1.92 4.64
C HIS A 218 -2.18 -2.98 3.79
N ARG A 219 -1.42 -3.90 4.40
CA ARG A 219 -0.74 -4.99 3.70
C ARG A 219 -1.74 -6.10 3.37
N LYS A 220 -1.46 -6.82 2.29
CA LYS A 220 -2.20 -8.00 1.84
C LYS A 220 -1.16 -9.05 1.52
N ILE A 221 -0.94 -9.97 2.44
CA ILE A 221 0.13 -10.97 2.37
C ILE A 221 -0.50 -12.34 2.58
N VAL A 222 -0.16 -13.27 1.69
CA VAL A 222 -0.33 -14.70 1.96
C VAL A 222 1.02 -15.37 1.73
N VAL A 223 1.52 -16.09 2.72
CA VAL A 223 2.74 -16.92 2.59
C VAL A 223 2.36 -18.37 2.88
N VAL A 224 2.75 -19.26 1.98
CA VAL A 224 2.55 -20.70 2.09
C VAL A 224 3.91 -21.38 2.18
N ASP A 225 4.13 -22.09 3.29
CA ASP A 225 5.33 -22.87 3.61
C ASP A 225 6.65 -22.10 3.48
N GLY A 226 6.61 -20.77 3.43
CA GLY A 226 7.77 -19.91 3.20
C GLY A 226 8.33 -19.99 1.78
N THR A 227 7.65 -20.65 0.84
CA THR A 227 8.12 -20.89 -0.54
C THR A 227 7.30 -20.19 -1.62
N ILE A 228 6.02 -19.94 -1.34
CA ILE A 228 5.10 -19.19 -2.22
C ILE A 228 4.55 -18.01 -1.44
N GLY A 229 4.62 -16.81 -2.02
CA GLY A 229 4.12 -15.58 -1.44
C GLY A 229 3.18 -14.84 -2.37
N PHE A 230 2.23 -14.10 -1.79
CA PHE A 230 1.29 -13.24 -2.52
C PHE A 230 1.32 -11.83 -1.96
N VAL A 231 1.33 -10.82 -2.83
CA VAL A 231 1.25 -9.40 -2.48
C VAL A 231 0.58 -8.56 -3.57
N GLY A 232 -0.24 -7.57 -3.19
CA GLY A 232 -0.90 -6.67 -4.15
C GLY A 232 -2.11 -5.94 -3.58
N GLY A 233 -2.99 -5.42 -4.45
CA GLY A 233 -4.06 -4.50 -4.04
C GLY A 233 -5.36 -5.14 -3.53
N ILE A 234 -5.58 -6.43 -3.82
CA ILE A 234 -6.84 -7.17 -3.57
C ILE A 234 -7.00 -7.56 -2.10
N ASN A 235 -8.13 -7.19 -1.48
CA ASN A 235 -8.56 -7.70 -0.18
C ASN A 235 -9.49 -8.92 -0.33
N VAL A 236 -9.93 -9.53 0.78
CA VAL A 236 -10.88 -10.65 0.72
C VAL A 236 -12.33 -10.18 0.89
N GLY A 237 -13.10 -10.33 -0.18
CA GLY A 237 -14.55 -10.11 -0.21
C GLY A 237 -15.16 -10.31 -1.61
N ASP A 238 -16.47 -10.54 -1.68
CA ASP A 238 -17.20 -10.79 -2.92
C ASP A 238 -17.25 -9.55 -3.84
N ASP A 239 -16.97 -8.35 -3.30
CA ASP A 239 -16.77 -7.10 -4.08
C ASP A 239 -15.66 -7.25 -5.12
N TYR A 240 -14.57 -7.94 -4.75
CA TYR A 240 -13.38 -8.15 -5.59
C TYR A 240 -13.60 -9.18 -6.70
N LEU A 241 -14.70 -9.94 -6.63
CA LEU A 241 -15.17 -10.85 -7.68
C LEU A 241 -16.18 -10.17 -8.63
N GLY A 242 -16.42 -8.86 -8.47
CA GLY A 242 -17.39 -8.13 -9.29
C GLY A 242 -18.85 -8.56 -9.07
N LYS A 243 -19.17 -9.23 -7.95
CA LYS A 243 -20.53 -9.71 -7.64
C LYS A 243 -21.51 -8.60 -7.29
N TYR A 244 -21.05 -7.36 -7.14
CA TYR A 244 -21.88 -6.20 -6.78
C TYR A 244 -22.10 -5.30 -8.01
N PRO A 245 -23.33 -5.25 -8.55
CA PRO A 245 -23.61 -4.53 -9.80
C PRO A 245 -23.29 -3.03 -9.77
N LYS A 246 -23.33 -2.40 -8.59
CA LYS A 246 -22.99 -0.98 -8.42
C LYS A 246 -21.52 -0.68 -8.67
N VAL A 247 -20.63 -1.65 -8.43
CA VAL A 247 -19.18 -1.51 -8.59
C VAL A 247 -18.73 -2.06 -9.94
N GLY A 248 -19.37 -3.14 -10.41
CA GLY A 248 -19.03 -3.80 -11.66
C GLY A 248 -17.72 -4.58 -11.56
N PHE A 249 -16.99 -4.69 -12.68
CA PHE A 249 -15.72 -5.41 -12.72
C PHE A 249 -14.67 -4.76 -11.80
N TRP A 250 -14.11 -5.54 -10.87
CA TRP A 250 -13.05 -5.08 -9.99
C TRP A 250 -11.67 -5.37 -10.61
N ARG A 251 -11.04 -4.33 -11.17
CA ARG A 251 -9.72 -4.44 -11.79
C ARG A 251 -8.64 -4.11 -10.77
N ASP A 252 -7.80 -5.06 -10.43
CA ASP A 252 -6.71 -4.88 -9.46
C ASP A 252 -5.53 -5.79 -9.83
N THR A 253 -4.34 -5.52 -9.31
CA THR A 253 -3.13 -6.29 -9.64
C THR A 253 -2.54 -6.89 -8.38
N HIS A 254 -2.25 -8.20 -8.46
CA HIS A 254 -1.59 -8.98 -7.42
C HIS A 254 -0.42 -9.75 -8.02
N LEU A 255 0.57 -10.08 -7.20
CA LEU A 255 1.68 -10.92 -7.58
C LEU A 255 1.65 -12.21 -6.79
N GLN A 256 1.87 -13.32 -7.48
CA GLN A 256 2.41 -14.54 -6.89
C GLN A 256 3.92 -14.53 -7.08
N ILE A 257 4.67 -14.82 -6.03
CA ILE A 257 6.13 -14.83 -5.99
C ILE A 257 6.59 -16.18 -5.48
N GLU A 258 7.51 -16.79 -6.20
CA GLU A 258 8.26 -17.99 -5.79
C GLU A 258 9.74 -17.63 -5.72
N GLY A 259 10.45 -18.10 -4.69
CA GLY A 259 11.87 -17.83 -4.47
C GLY A 259 12.15 -16.80 -3.38
N ASP A 260 13.36 -16.22 -3.40
CA ASP A 260 13.95 -15.53 -2.25
C ASP A 260 13.19 -14.29 -1.77
N GLY A 261 12.41 -13.65 -2.63
CA GLY A 261 11.50 -12.56 -2.26
C GLY A 261 10.48 -13.00 -1.19
N VAL A 262 10.11 -14.28 -1.14
CA VAL A 262 9.17 -14.82 -0.15
C VAL A 262 9.73 -14.77 1.27
N TYR A 263 11.06 -14.87 1.46
CA TYR A 263 11.67 -14.66 2.78
C TYR A 263 11.35 -13.29 3.35
N PHE A 264 11.37 -12.26 2.50
CA PHE A 264 11.15 -10.88 2.92
C PHE A 264 9.66 -10.55 3.05
N LEU A 265 8.79 -11.16 2.24
CA LEU A 265 7.34 -11.13 2.50
C LEU A 265 7.01 -11.74 3.87
N GLN A 266 7.59 -12.91 4.16
CA GLN A 266 7.38 -13.58 5.43
C GLN A 266 7.95 -12.79 6.61
N ASN A 267 9.14 -12.20 6.48
CA ASN A 267 9.70 -11.37 7.53
C ASN A 267 8.81 -10.14 7.85
N VAL A 268 8.20 -9.54 6.83
CA VAL A 268 7.22 -8.45 7.03
C VAL A 268 6.01 -8.98 7.82
N PHE A 269 5.43 -10.11 7.41
CA PHE A 269 4.34 -10.75 8.15
C PHE A 269 4.70 -11.06 9.60
N LEU A 270 5.89 -11.63 9.88
CA LEU A 270 6.30 -11.98 11.23
C LEU A 270 6.51 -10.74 12.12
N SER A 271 6.93 -9.63 11.51
CA SER A 271 7.02 -8.33 12.20
C SER A 271 5.64 -7.80 12.57
N ASP A 272 4.66 -7.92 11.67
CA ASP A 272 3.27 -7.54 11.93
C ASP A 272 2.60 -8.48 12.93
N TRP A 273 2.91 -9.78 12.88
CA TRP A 273 2.49 -10.77 13.87
C TRP A 273 2.96 -10.40 15.26
N LYS A 274 4.24 -10.02 15.42
CA LYS A 274 4.78 -9.57 16.71
C LYS A 274 4.06 -8.32 17.22
N LEU A 275 3.73 -7.38 16.33
CA LEU A 275 2.99 -6.18 16.72
C LEU A 275 1.53 -6.48 17.11
N ALA A 276 0.89 -7.46 16.47
CA ALA A 276 -0.50 -7.82 16.71
C ALA A 276 -0.69 -8.77 17.91
N SER A 277 0.15 -9.79 18.04
CA SER A 277 0.06 -10.83 19.08
C SER A 277 0.93 -10.56 20.30
N GLY A 278 2.00 -9.77 20.16
CA GLY A 278 3.06 -9.66 21.16
C GLY A 278 4.04 -10.85 21.16
N GLU A 279 3.74 -11.91 20.41
CA GLU A 279 4.57 -13.12 20.32
C GLU A 279 5.75 -12.92 19.38
N ARG A 280 6.91 -13.39 19.81
CA ARG A 280 8.12 -13.40 19.00
C ARG A 280 8.34 -14.79 18.40
N LEU A 281 8.09 -14.94 17.11
CA LEU A 281 8.34 -16.18 16.38
C LEU A 281 9.79 -16.24 15.92
N MET A 282 10.56 -17.21 16.44
CA MET A 282 11.98 -17.41 16.15
C MET A 282 12.26 -18.79 15.52
N ASP A 283 11.31 -19.32 14.75
CA ASP A 283 11.46 -20.64 14.13
C ASP A 283 12.16 -20.54 12.77
N VAL A 284 13.31 -21.18 12.67
CA VAL A 284 14.12 -21.29 11.46
C VAL A 284 13.40 -22.04 10.34
N ASN A 285 12.52 -22.99 10.68
CA ASN A 285 11.80 -23.79 9.69
C ASN A 285 10.77 -22.97 8.90
N LEU A 286 10.51 -21.73 9.32
CA LEU A 286 9.74 -20.77 8.55
C LEU A 286 10.46 -20.35 7.27
N PHE A 287 11.78 -20.45 7.21
CA PHE A 287 12.61 -20.04 6.08
C PHE A 287 13.31 -21.24 5.44
N PRO A 288 12.58 -22.12 4.71
CA PRO A 288 13.20 -23.25 4.03
C PRO A 288 14.07 -22.78 2.87
N PRO A 289 15.14 -23.49 2.52
CA PRO A 289 15.98 -23.12 1.37
C PRO A 289 15.18 -23.17 0.06
N HIS A 290 15.32 -22.17 -0.79
CA HIS A 290 14.70 -22.16 -2.11
C HIS A 290 15.57 -22.85 -3.16
N THR A 291 14.91 -23.56 -4.07
CA THR A 291 15.52 -24.04 -5.32
C THR A 291 15.06 -23.13 -6.44
N CYS A 292 15.97 -22.29 -6.93
CA CYS A 292 15.66 -21.28 -7.94
C CYS A 292 15.21 -21.94 -9.25
N THR A 293 13.97 -21.71 -9.65
CA THR A 293 13.47 -22.03 -11.00
C THR A 293 13.46 -20.80 -11.91
N GLY A 294 13.56 -19.60 -11.33
CA GLY A 294 13.66 -18.33 -12.03
C GLY A 294 14.85 -17.49 -11.55
N ASP A 295 15.20 -16.51 -12.35
CA ASP A 295 16.36 -15.62 -12.18
C ASP A 295 15.95 -14.14 -12.14
N GLU A 296 14.67 -13.85 -11.86
CA GLU A 296 14.15 -12.49 -11.82
C GLU A 296 14.64 -11.75 -10.57
N GLU A 297 15.05 -10.49 -10.76
CA GLU A 297 15.28 -9.58 -9.66
C GLU A 297 13.98 -9.03 -9.08
N VAL A 298 13.80 -9.21 -7.77
CA VAL A 298 12.67 -8.69 -7.01
C VAL A 298 13.16 -8.06 -5.71
N GLN A 299 12.64 -6.88 -5.38
CA GLN A 299 12.82 -6.27 -4.07
C GLN A 299 11.48 -6.08 -3.38
N ILE A 300 11.35 -6.60 -2.17
CA ILE A 300 10.17 -6.39 -1.32
C ILE A 300 10.40 -5.17 -0.44
N LEU A 301 9.64 -4.09 -0.66
CA LEU A 301 9.78 -2.84 0.06
C LEU A 301 8.57 -2.63 0.98
N SER A 302 8.81 -2.60 2.29
CA SER A 302 7.83 -2.18 3.27
C SER A 302 7.99 -0.70 3.60
N SER A 303 6.86 -0.02 3.82
CA SER A 303 6.79 1.32 4.40
C SER A 303 5.84 1.29 5.60
N GLY A 304 6.03 2.22 6.52
CA GLY A 304 5.16 2.34 7.68
C GLY A 304 5.72 3.25 8.78
N PRO A 305 4.90 3.58 9.78
CA PRO A 305 5.31 4.41 10.91
C PRO A 305 6.38 3.75 11.80
N ASP A 306 6.65 2.47 11.58
CA ASP A 306 7.70 1.65 12.20
C ASP A 306 9.07 1.83 11.54
N GLN A 307 9.15 2.46 10.36
CA GLN A 307 10.38 2.60 9.58
C GLN A 307 11.04 3.99 9.75
N VAL A 308 12.32 4.08 9.37
CA VAL A 308 13.08 5.34 9.40
C VAL A 308 12.73 6.21 8.20
N TRP A 309 12.69 5.59 7.02
CA TRP A 309 12.43 6.22 5.73
C TRP A 309 10.98 6.01 5.32
N ASP A 310 10.44 6.93 4.53
CA ASP A 310 9.13 6.75 3.90
C ASP A 310 9.34 5.98 2.57
N THR A 311 9.85 4.74 2.68
CA THR A 311 10.50 3.93 1.63
C THR A 311 9.78 3.89 0.29
N ILE A 312 8.45 3.73 0.29
CA ILE A 312 7.66 3.63 -0.95
C ILE A 312 7.53 5.00 -1.63
N GLN A 313 7.44 6.09 -0.87
CA GLN A 313 7.45 7.44 -1.44
C GLN A 313 8.81 7.73 -2.07
N GLU A 314 9.90 7.40 -1.38
CA GLU A 314 11.27 7.60 -1.86
C GLU A 314 11.60 6.74 -3.09
N LEU A 315 11.10 5.50 -3.14
CA LEU A 315 11.11 4.63 -4.33
C LEU A 315 10.48 5.36 -5.52
N CYS A 316 9.23 5.80 -5.36
CA CYS A 316 8.48 6.45 -6.43
C CYS A 316 9.21 7.72 -6.87
N PHE A 317 9.62 8.59 -5.95
CA PHE A 317 10.33 9.81 -6.29
C PHE A 317 11.66 9.53 -7.00
N GLY A 318 12.46 8.60 -6.50
CA GLY A 318 13.73 8.19 -7.11
C GLY A 318 13.54 7.65 -8.53
N ALA A 319 12.55 6.78 -8.74
CA ALA A 319 12.25 6.20 -10.04
C ALA A 319 11.75 7.24 -11.04
N LEU A 320 10.78 8.08 -10.63
CA LEU A 320 10.20 9.12 -11.50
C LEU A 320 11.24 10.14 -11.95
N THR A 321 12.20 10.49 -11.08
CA THR A 321 13.23 11.50 -11.40
C THR A 321 14.32 11.02 -12.35
N VAL A 322 14.46 9.71 -12.58
CA VAL A 322 15.43 9.15 -13.54
C VAL A 322 14.79 8.66 -14.84
N ALA A 323 13.46 8.79 -14.96
CA ALA A 323 12.72 8.40 -16.14
C ALA A 323 13.21 9.15 -17.38
N LYS A 324 13.24 8.46 -18.54
CA LYS A 324 13.71 9.01 -19.82
C LYS A 324 12.70 8.85 -20.95
N LYS A 325 11.76 7.90 -20.87
CA LYS A 325 10.82 7.56 -21.95
C LYS A 325 9.37 7.68 -21.50
N ARG A 326 9.00 7.01 -20.41
CA ARG A 326 7.61 6.92 -19.93
C ARG A 326 7.51 6.73 -18.42
N ILE A 327 6.40 7.24 -17.88
CA ILE A 327 5.93 6.99 -16.53
C ILE A 327 4.46 6.62 -16.63
N TRP A 328 4.12 5.37 -16.32
CA TRP A 328 2.75 4.89 -16.34
C TRP A 328 2.31 4.50 -14.93
N ILE A 329 1.21 5.07 -14.46
CA ILE A 329 0.71 4.88 -13.10
C ILE A 329 -0.75 4.44 -13.15
N THR A 330 -1.09 3.39 -12.41
CA THR A 330 -2.48 3.04 -12.09
C THR A 330 -2.65 3.14 -10.59
N THR A 331 -3.67 3.89 -10.15
CA THR A 331 -3.97 4.07 -8.73
C THR A 331 -5.45 4.38 -8.52
N PRO A 332 -6.10 3.82 -7.48
CA PRO A 332 -7.48 4.19 -7.16
C PRO A 332 -7.59 5.63 -6.63
N TYR A 333 -6.56 6.10 -5.92
CA TYR A 333 -6.50 7.42 -5.29
C TYR A 333 -5.22 8.13 -5.73
N PHE A 334 -5.36 9.34 -6.24
CA PHE A 334 -4.25 10.13 -6.77
C PHE A 334 -4.17 11.45 -6.02
N ILE A 335 -3.54 11.40 -4.83
CA ILE A 335 -3.34 12.54 -3.94
C ILE A 335 -1.83 12.63 -3.67
N PRO A 336 -1.01 12.88 -4.72
CA PRO A 336 0.44 12.81 -4.61
C PRO A 336 0.96 13.81 -3.58
N ASP A 337 2.04 13.45 -2.89
CA ASP A 337 2.78 14.41 -2.10
C ASP A 337 3.48 15.44 -3.03
N PRO A 338 3.92 16.61 -2.51
CA PRO A 338 4.53 17.64 -3.33
C PRO A 338 5.74 17.15 -4.15
N GLY A 339 6.55 16.23 -3.63
CA GLY A 339 7.70 15.68 -4.34
C GLY A 339 7.28 14.87 -5.57
N ILE A 340 6.32 13.95 -5.41
CA ILE A 340 5.79 13.16 -6.53
C ILE A 340 5.07 14.06 -7.55
N TYR A 341 4.29 15.02 -7.07
CA TYR A 341 3.59 15.98 -7.93
C TYR A 341 4.56 16.76 -8.84
N GLU A 342 5.63 17.33 -8.27
CA GLU A 342 6.62 18.07 -9.05
C GLU A 342 7.45 17.15 -9.95
N ALA A 343 7.76 15.92 -9.53
CA ALA A 343 8.46 14.95 -10.37
C ALA A 343 7.66 14.60 -11.63
N LEU A 344 6.35 14.33 -11.48
CA LEU A 344 5.45 14.05 -12.61
C LEU A 344 5.32 15.25 -13.55
N LYS A 345 5.15 16.44 -12.98
CA LYS A 345 5.04 17.69 -13.73
C LYS A 345 6.31 17.97 -14.53
N LEU A 346 7.48 17.85 -13.90
CA LEU A 346 8.77 18.06 -14.54
C LEU A 346 9.02 17.03 -15.65
N ALA A 347 8.69 15.76 -15.42
CA ALA A 347 8.83 14.72 -16.42
C ALA A 347 7.98 15.03 -17.68
N ALA A 348 6.71 15.39 -17.49
CA ALA A 348 5.81 15.74 -18.59
C ALA A 348 6.30 16.96 -19.38
N VAL A 349 6.71 18.03 -18.69
CA VAL A 349 7.28 19.23 -19.32
C VAL A 349 8.57 18.91 -20.09
N SER A 350 9.33 17.91 -19.64
CA SER A 350 10.54 17.44 -20.30
C SER A 350 10.28 16.52 -21.51
N GLY A 351 9.01 16.29 -21.87
CA GLY A 351 8.60 15.47 -23.01
C GLY A 351 8.53 13.97 -22.74
N ILE A 352 8.57 13.54 -21.48
CA ILE A 352 8.39 12.13 -21.09
C ILE A 352 6.90 11.77 -21.21
N ASP A 353 6.60 10.57 -21.71
CA ASP A 353 5.22 10.05 -21.80
C ASP A 353 4.67 9.69 -20.41
N VAL A 354 3.95 10.63 -19.77
CA VAL A 354 3.34 10.42 -18.47
C VAL A 354 1.86 10.10 -18.62
N LYS A 355 1.45 8.88 -18.27
CA LYS A 355 0.04 8.43 -18.31
C LYS A 355 -0.42 7.91 -16.96
N ILE A 356 -1.59 8.35 -16.51
CA ILE A 356 -2.15 7.97 -15.21
C ILE A 356 -3.58 7.47 -15.39
N ILE A 357 -3.86 6.25 -14.93
CA ILE A 357 -5.20 5.67 -14.88
C ILE A 357 -5.76 5.82 -13.47
N ILE A 358 -6.95 6.43 -13.37
CA ILE A 358 -7.73 6.60 -12.14
C ILE A 358 -9.16 6.06 -12.34
N PRO A 359 -9.93 5.80 -11.27
CA PRO A 359 -11.31 5.37 -11.39
C PRO A 359 -12.20 6.45 -12.04
N TYR A 360 -13.12 6.04 -12.92
CA TYR A 360 -14.22 6.92 -13.33
C TYR A 360 -15.21 7.15 -12.19
N GLN A 361 -15.56 6.08 -11.48
CA GLN A 361 -16.35 6.13 -10.25
C GLN A 361 -15.48 5.63 -9.10
N SER A 362 -15.42 6.40 -8.01
CA SER A 362 -14.72 6.00 -6.78
C SER A 362 -15.76 5.63 -5.70
N ASP A 363 -15.34 4.72 -4.83
CA ASP A 363 -16.00 4.35 -3.59
C ASP A 363 -16.08 5.49 -2.55
N SER A 364 -15.24 6.53 -2.67
CA SER A 364 -15.23 7.70 -1.81
C SER A 364 -15.29 9.01 -2.58
N LYS A 365 -16.42 9.73 -2.48
CA LYS A 365 -16.61 11.04 -3.12
C LYS A 365 -15.57 12.08 -2.66
N LEU A 366 -15.20 12.04 -1.38
CA LEU A 366 -14.23 12.98 -0.79
C LEU A 366 -12.84 12.78 -1.41
N VAL A 367 -12.39 11.54 -1.48
CA VAL A 367 -11.08 11.16 -2.04
C VAL A 367 -11.06 11.37 -3.56
N HIS A 368 -12.18 11.14 -4.24
CA HIS A 368 -12.31 11.43 -5.66
C HIS A 368 -12.14 12.92 -5.97
N LEU A 369 -12.84 13.80 -5.24
CA LEU A 369 -12.72 15.25 -5.41
C LEU A 369 -11.30 15.75 -5.07
N ALA A 370 -10.70 15.19 -4.01
CA ALA A 370 -9.31 15.49 -3.67
C ALA A 370 -8.36 15.06 -4.81
N SER A 371 -8.58 13.89 -5.42
CA SER A 371 -7.78 13.42 -6.55
C SER A 371 -7.92 14.33 -7.78
N LEU A 372 -9.15 14.71 -8.15
CA LEU A 372 -9.43 15.61 -9.26
C LEU A 372 -8.82 17.01 -9.07
N SER A 373 -8.57 17.44 -7.83
CA SER A 373 -7.95 18.72 -7.52
C SER A 373 -6.50 18.87 -8.00
N TYR A 374 -5.82 17.76 -8.34
CA TYR A 374 -4.46 17.74 -8.90
C TYR A 374 -4.43 17.57 -10.42
N VAL A 375 -5.53 17.09 -11.00
CA VAL A 375 -5.60 16.67 -12.40
C VAL A 375 -5.42 17.84 -13.36
N GLN A 376 -6.05 18.99 -13.10
CA GLN A 376 -5.98 20.11 -14.04
C GLN A 376 -4.54 20.59 -14.26
N ASP A 377 -3.80 20.85 -13.18
CA ASP A 377 -2.45 21.41 -13.26
C ASP A 377 -1.49 20.46 -13.98
N LEU A 378 -1.67 19.14 -13.79
CA LEU A 378 -0.86 18.11 -14.46
C LEU A 378 -1.26 17.90 -15.92
N LEU A 379 -2.56 17.95 -16.26
CA LEU A 379 -3.00 17.96 -17.66
C LEU A 379 -2.40 19.15 -18.41
N GLU A 380 -2.34 20.33 -17.78
CA GLU A 380 -1.71 21.52 -18.36
C GLU A 380 -0.20 21.36 -18.57
N ALA A 381 0.46 20.56 -17.74
CA ALA A 381 1.88 20.22 -17.86
C ALA A 381 2.17 19.13 -18.90
N GLY A 382 1.14 18.49 -19.47
CA GLY A 382 1.27 17.43 -20.48
C GLY A 382 1.09 16.01 -19.96
N VAL A 383 0.75 15.81 -18.68
CA VAL A 383 0.38 14.49 -18.15
C VAL A 383 -0.96 14.07 -18.74
N GLU A 384 -1.09 12.82 -19.17
CA GLU A 384 -2.36 12.28 -19.65
C GLU A 384 -3.09 11.50 -18.55
N PHE A 385 -4.36 11.85 -18.29
CA PHE A 385 -5.22 11.11 -17.37
C PHE A 385 -6.27 10.29 -18.12
N TYR A 386 -6.48 9.07 -17.65
CA TYR A 386 -7.47 8.12 -18.17
C TYR A 386 -8.39 7.68 -17.04
N GLN A 387 -9.70 7.73 -17.28
CA GLN A 387 -10.71 7.25 -16.33
C GLN A 387 -11.21 5.87 -16.75
N TYR A 388 -10.96 4.87 -15.91
CA TYR A 388 -11.35 3.49 -16.17
C TYR A 388 -12.87 3.31 -16.18
N ARG A 389 -13.43 2.71 -17.24
CA ARG A 389 -14.89 2.65 -17.48
C ARG A 389 -15.52 1.27 -17.29
N LYS A 390 -14.75 0.18 -17.36
CA LYS A 390 -15.27 -1.20 -17.26
C LYS A 390 -15.77 -1.55 -15.85
N GLY A 391 -15.39 -0.80 -14.83
CA GLY A 391 -15.81 -0.98 -13.45
C GLY A 391 -14.95 -0.12 -12.51
N PHE A 392 -14.50 -0.69 -11.39
CA PHE A 392 -13.62 -0.02 -10.44
C PHE A 392 -12.18 -0.49 -10.61
N ILE A 393 -11.25 0.44 -10.85
CA ILE A 393 -9.83 0.14 -10.90
C ILE A 393 -9.18 0.45 -9.56
N HIS A 394 -8.60 -0.57 -8.95
CA HIS A 394 -7.98 -0.51 -7.64
C HIS A 394 -6.54 -1.05 -7.66
N ALA A 395 -5.93 -1.22 -8.83
CA ALA A 395 -4.52 -1.56 -8.96
C ALA A 395 -3.62 -0.42 -8.46
N LYS A 396 -2.47 -0.77 -7.89
CA LYS A 396 -1.39 0.16 -7.48
C LYS A 396 -0.13 -0.24 -8.20
N VAL A 397 0.01 0.30 -9.41
CA VAL A 397 1.07 -0.07 -10.33
C VAL A 397 1.79 1.18 -10.78
N VAL A 398 3.12 1.17 -10.70
CA VAL A 398 3.99 2.19 -11.30
C VAL A 398 4.94 1.49 -12.26
N ILE A 399 5.04 1.99 -13.49
CA ILE A 399 5.98 1.49 -14.50
C ILE A 399 6.82 2.68 -14.96
N VAL A 400 8.13 2.56 -14.82
CA VAL A 400 9.08 3.59 -15.28
C VAL A 400 9.95 2.99 -16.36
N ASP A 401 9.83 3.54 -17.57
CA ASP A 401 10.56 3.11 -18.76
C ASP A 401 10.50 1.59 -18.98
N ASP A 402 11.65 0.99 -19.27
CA ASP A 402 11.95 -0.43 -19.21
C ASP A 402 12.92 -0.68 -18.02
N LEU A 403 12.88 0.20 -17.00
CA LEU A 403 13.77 0.19 -15.84
C LEU A 403 13.22 -0.65 -14.69
N LEU A 404 12.00 -0.31 -14.25
CA LEU A 404 11.34 -1.00 -13.14
C LEU A 404 9.83 -0.90 -13.24
N GLY A 405 9.17 -1.81 -12.55
CA GLY A 405 7.74 -1.83 -12.32
C GLY A 405 7.48 -2.14 -10.86
N SER A 406 6.45 -1.57 -10.27
CA SER A 406 6.07 -1.85 -8.90
C SER A 406 4.61 -2.29 -8.82
N VAL A 407 4.34 -3.27 -7.97
CA VAL A 407 2.99 -3.75 -7.65
C VAL A 407 2.90 -3.90 -6.14
N GLY A 408 1.86 -3.36 -5.53
CA GLY A 408 1.75 -3.41 -4.08
C GLY A 408 0.41 -2.93 -3.55
N THR A 409 0.46 -2.47 -2.31
CA THR A 409 -0.71 -2.11 -1.53
C THR A 409 -0.89 -0.59 -1.43
N ALA A 410 0.20 0.17 -1.62
CA ALA A 410 0.28 1.61 -1.45
C ALA A 410 -0.35 2.36 -2.61
N ASN A 411 -1.37 3.17 -2.33
CA ASN A 411 -1.90 4.10 -3.32
C ASN A 411 -0.90 5.23 -3.58
N MET A 412 -1.13 6.00 -4.65
CA MET A 412 -0.44 7.26 -4.91
C MET A 412 -1.05 8.40 -4.06
N ASP A 413 -1.12 8.22 -2.74
CA ASP A 413 -1.69 9.17 -1.78
C ASP A 413 -0.79 9.39 -0.54
N MET A 414 -0.97 10.53 0.13
CA MET A 414 -0.18 10.90 1.31
C MET A 414 -0.40 9.94 2.49
N ARG A 415 -1.60 9.35 2.62
CA ARG A 415 -1.89 8.37 3.67
C ARG A 415 -1.06 7.09 3.51
N SER A 416 -0.99 6.52 2.31
CA SER A 416 -0.20 5.33 2.01
C SER A 416 1.29 5.60 2.19
N PHE A 417 1.76 6.78 1.79
CA PHE A 417 3.17 7.14 1.92
C PHE A 417 3.63 7.34 3.35
N PHE A 418 2.81 7.94 4.22
CA PHE A 418 3.28 8.44 5.51
C PHE A 418 2.63 7.83 6.74
N TYR A 419 1.57 7.03 6.62
CA TYR A 419 0.78 6.61 7.78
C TYR A 419 0.45 5.13 7.83
N ASN A 420 0.05 4.56 6.70
CA ASN A 420 -0.29 3.14 6.64
C ASN A 420 0.97 2.29 6.68
N PHE A 421 0.84 1.09 7.23
CA PHE A 421 1.78 0.01 6.92
C PHE A 421 1.45 -0.48 5.51
N GLU A 422 2.40 -0.34 4.61
CA GLU A 422 2.26 -0.67 3.20
C GLU A 422 3.41 -1.60 2.77
N LEU A 423 3.21 -2.25 1.63
CA LEU A 423 4.16 -3.19 1.04
C LEU A 423 4.09 -3.09 -0.48
N THR A 424 5.24 -3.15 -1.15
CA THR A 424 5.35 -3.10 -2.60
C THR A 424 6.48 -4.00 -3.06
N ALA A 425 6.22 -4.84 -4.06
CA ALA A 425 7.26 -5.57 -4.77
C ALA A 425 7.72 -4.74 -5.98
N VAL A 426 9.02 -4.56 -6.11
CA VAL A 426 9.66 -3.93 -7.27
C VAL A 426 10.24 -5.02 -8.16
N LEU A 427 9.87 -4.96 -9.43
CA LEU A 427 10.24 -5.90 -10.48
C LEU A 427 11.16 -5.21 -11.47
N PHE A 428 12.23 -5.89 -11.88
CA PHE A 428 13.19 -5.36 -12.87
C PHE A 428 13.24 -6.19 -14.14
N ALA A 429 12.78 -7.45 -14.09
CA ALA A 429 12.82 -8.36 -15.22
C ALA A 429 11.99 -7.83 -16.41
N THR A 430 12.58 -7.84 -17.60
CA THR A 430 11.93 -7.34 -18.82
C THR A 430 10.62 -8.07 -19.14
N SER A 431 10.53 -9.37 -18.82
CA SER A 431 9.30 -10.19 -18.90
C SER A 431 8.17 -9.57 -18.09
N ALA A 432 8.41 -9.31 -16.80
CA ALA A 432 7.45 -8.70 -15.89
C ALA A 432 7.05 -7.29 -16.32
N LEU A 433 8.01 -6.45 -16.74
CA LEU A 433 7.72 -5.09 -17.22
C LEU A 433 6.86 -5.09 -18.48
N LYS A 434 7.11 -6.01 -19.41
CA LYS A 434 6.28 -6.18 -20.61
C LYS A 434 4.87 -6.64 -20.25
N ARG A 435 4.74 -7.58 -19.30
CA ARG A 435 3.43 -8.05 -18.81
C ARG A 435 2.62 -6.91 -18.22
N LEU A 436 3.20 -6.14 -17.29
CA LEU A 436 2.55 -4.98 -16.67
C LEU A 436 2.20 -3.89 -17.70
N SER A 437 3.09 -3.66 -18.67
CA SER A 437 2.85 -2.69 -19.74
C SER A 437 1.68 -3.11 -20.64
N ALA A 438 1.56 -4.41 -20.95
CA ALA A 438 0.44 -4.93 -21.72
C ALA A 438 -0.89 -4.75 -20.98
N ASP A 439 -0.92 -5.07 -19.69
CA ASP A 439 -2.09 -4.86 -18.83
C ASP A 439 -2.49 -3.38 -18.78
N PHE A 440 -1.52 -2.48 -18.65
CA PHE A 440 -1.78 -1.04 -18.64
C PHE A 440 -2.41 -0.55 -19.96
N VAL A 441 -1.93 -1.04 -21.11
CA VAL A 441 -2.50 -0.69 -22.43
C VAL A 441 -3.93 -1.24 -22.57
N GLU A 442 -4.20 -2.45 -22.08
CA GLU A 442 -5.55 -2.99 -22.04
C GLU A 442 -6.46 -2.17 -21.11
N ASP A 443 -5.97 -1.73 -19.96
CA ASP A 443 -6.73 -0.85 -19.07
C ASP A 443 -7.01 0.51 -19.72
N ILE A 444 -6.08 1.07 -20.53
CA ILE A 444 -6.32 2.27 -21.35
C ILE A 444 -7.44 2.04 -22.36
N SER A 445 -7.46 0.87 -23.04
CA SER A 445 -8.53 0.55 -24.01
C SER A 445 -9.92 0.51 -23.39
N ASN A 446 -9.98 0.24 -22.08
CA ASN A 446 -11.19 0.25 -21.26
C ASN A 446 -11.40 1.58 -20.52
N SER A 447 -10.68 2.62 -20.89
CA SER A 447 -10.69 3.94 -20.24
C SER A 447 -11.08 5.06 -21.20
N SER A 448 -11.58 6.16 -20.65
CA SER A 448 -11.75 7.42 -21.39
C SER A 448 -10.67 8.42 -21.00
N LYS A 449 -9.99 9.01 -21.97
CA LYS A 449 -9.04 10.11 -21.71
C LYS A 449 -9.78 11.34 -21.16
N ILE A 450 -9.22 12.00 -20.15
CA ILE A 450 -9.72 13.28 -19.65
C ILE A 450 -9.25 14.39 -20.60
N ASP A 451 -10.20 15.03 -21.27
CA ASP A 451 -9.91 16.19 -22.12
C ASP A 451 -9.75 17.46 -21.27
N LEU A 452 -8.63 18.16 -21.44
CA LEU A 452 -8.30 19.37 -20.68
C LEU A 452 -9.33 20.50 -20.90
N ASN A 453 -9.81 20.69 -22.13
CA ASN A 453 -10.75 21.77 -22.44
C ASN A 453 -12.12 21.51 -21.82
N VAL A 454 -12.57 20.25 -21.82
CA VAL A 454 -13.78 19.83 -21.11
C VAL A 454 -13.59 19.96 -19.60
N PHE A 455 -12.47 19.48 -19.05
CA PHE A 455 -12.20 19.52 -17.62
C PHE A 455 -12.14 20.96 -17.08
N ARG A 456 -11.57 21.91 -17.82
CA ARG A 456 -11.55 23.34 -17.46
C ARG A 456 -12.95 23.96 -17.36
N ARG A 457 -13.92 23.46 -18.12
CA ARG A 457 -15.31 23.96 -18.17
C ARG A 457 -16.21 23.34 -17.11
N ARG A 458 -15.69 22.46 -16.23
CA ARG A 458 -16.47 21.86 -15.14
C ARG A 458 -17.13 22.92 -14.24
N PRO A 459 -18.30 22.61 -13.62
CA PRO A 459 -19.06 23.58 -12.84
C PRO A 459 -18.26 24.23 -11.70
N ARG A 460 -18.57 25.49 -11.38
CA ARG A 460 -17.90 26.22 -10.28
C ARG A 460 -18.06 25.52 -8.93
N SER A 461 -19.21 24.90 -8.69
CA SER A 461 -19.47 24.09 -7.48
C SER A 461 -18.47 22.94 -7.34
N GLN A 462 -18.17 22.23 -8.44
CA GLN A 462 -17.17 21.18 -8.45
C GLN A 462 -15.77 21.72 -8.18
N LYS A 463 -15.38 22.84 -8.81
CA LYS A 463 -14.07 23.48 -8.56
C LYS A 463 -13.88 23.87 -7.09
N ILE A 464 -14.91 24.46 -6.47
CA ILE A 464 -14.88 24.82 -5.05
C ILE A 464 -14.74 23.56 -4.20
N ALA A 465 -15.51 22.50 -4.49
CA ALA A 465 -15.41 21.25 -3.77
C ALA A 465 -14.00 20.63 -3.86
N GLU A 466 -13.42 20.57 -5.05
CA GLU A 466 -12.04 20.10 -5.28
C GLU A 466 -11.03 20.89 -4.43
N ILE A 467 -11.11 22.23 -4.43
CA ILE A 467 -10.22 23.10 -3.62
C ILE A 467 -10.35 22.81 -2.13
N LEU A 468 -11.58 22.73 -1.60
CA LEU A 468 -11.81 22.44 -0.19
C LEU A 468 -11.28 21.05 0.18
N THR A 469 -11.47 20.05 -0.68
CA THR A 469 -10.95 18.70 -0.44
C THR A 469 -9.43 18.62 -0.55
N ARG A 470 -8.77 19.44 -1.39
CA ARG A 470 -7.31 19.52 -1.49
C ARG A 470 -6.65 19.97 -0.19
N MET A 471 -7.34 20.80 0.60
CA MET A 471 -6.86 21.19 1.93
C MET A 471 -6.83 20.01 2.92
N LEU A 472 -7.61 18.95 2.66
CA LEU A 472 -7.66 17.74 3.47
C LEU A 472 -6.70 16.65 2.98
N SER A 473 -6.07 16.80 1.81
CA SER A 473 -5.13 15.84 1.22
C SER A 473 -4.10 15.23 2.21
N PRO A 474 -3.50 16.00 3.14
CA PRO A 474 -2.53 15.45 4.09
C PRO A 474 -3.10 14.43 5.09
N LEU A 475 -4.43 14.32 5.18
CA LEU A 475 -5.15 13.38 6.03
C LEU A 475 -5.78 12.23 5.22
N LEU A 476 -5.76 12.32 3.88
CA LEU A 476 -6.41 11.42 2.95
C LEU A 476 -5.45 10.39 2.36
#